data_AF-A0A935YAF8-F1
#
_entry.id   AF-A0A935YAF8-F1
#
_cell.length_a   1.000
_cell.length_b   1.000
_cell.length_c   1.000
_cell.angle_alpha   90.00
_cell.angle_beta   90.00
_cell.angle_gamma   90.00
#
_symmetry.space_group_name_H-M   'P 1'
#
loop_
_entity.id
_entity.type
_entity.pdbx_description
1 polymer ?
#
loop_
_entity_poly.entity_id
_entity_poly.type
_entity_poly.pdbx_seq_one_letter_code
_entity_poly.pdbx_strand_id
1 'polypeptide(L)'
;MTNRHINPQRRPLLERLPLAALLAIILLLGAIGSALAADLTPDEKKILCQDRPTCAVVAVSDAGTGAKGERLRIADLVFGLADIPNYFPEEGCRSTDAALEAMDQMDGGREIWLLAEGDQPVKLLPLCNDGYGSAMMGFDDITIADNRLTHTQGGGSAWRWTENKTFQLSPLALIAEDSCSYHNAAPNTGAFMAVDRRTLEARAYAPAPRDDWSDAEIGCPMPAVDFQKPLEPQPSSDTVAAYAVPVPFDLGASALPEGTTLGTCGLSLRSDGSQGFLIHGKPATGEDAAELRVIGESTRSLLIQIRDPLAATAAKAAAGKSWIKAPHVEIWTAAEGELFDGDASAGPERSYFQIGITLDGKVETGMGKMPSLPSVSTWPGKDELGHDVTVLRLAWEDEAALVYGVGVVYSQAKDGKQQRLVSNAPIQKNKPLFLPGMWHNSADESGVPGGVCEFSGESHQLDL
;
A
#
# COMPACT_ATOMS: atom_id res chain seq x y z
N MET A 1 21.02 -49.64 -36.86
CA MET A 1 21.76 -50.89 -37.13
C MET A 1 23.02 -50.89 -36.28
N THR A 2 23.28 -52.01 -35.59
CA THR A 2 24.53 -52.44 -34.88
C THR A 2 25.09 -51.57 -33.74
N ASN A 3 25.56 -52.08 -32.60
CA ASN A 3 25.38 -53.36 -31.90
C ASN A 3 25.90 -53.22 -30.45
N ARG A 4 25.43 -54.12 -29.58
CA ARG A 4 25.60 -54.26 -28.11
C ARG A 4 27.02 -54.10 -27.51
N HIS A 5 27.07 -53.63 -26.26
CA HIS A 5 27.75 -54.36 -25.18
C HIS A 5 27.06 -54.13 -23.82
N ILE A 6 26.61 -55.24 -23.20
CA ILE A 6 26.14 -55.36 -21.82
C ILE A 6 27.31 -55.93 -21.02
N ASN A 7 27.56 -55.43 -19.80
CA ASN A 7 28.23 -56.22 -18.76
C ASN A 7 27.53 -55.97 -17.40
N PRO A 8 27.25 -57.00 -16.59
CA PRO A 8 26.34 -56.90 -15.45
C PRO A 8 27.06 -56.86 -14.08
N GLN A 9 26.24 -56.66 -13.06
CA GLN A 9 26.46 -56.92 -11.63
C GLN A 9 27.26 -55.88 -10.83
N ARG A 10 26.54 -55.21 -9.90
CA ARG A 10 26.92 -55.10 -8.48
C ARG A 10 25.66 -54.91 -7.63
N ARG A 11 25.44 -55.86 -6.71
CA ARG A 11 24.46 -55.80 -5.61
C ARG A 11 25.03 -54.97 -4.44
N PRO A 12 24.19 -54.47 -3.52
CA PRO A 12 24.56 -53.46 -2.54
C PRO A 12 25.28 -54.07 -1.32
N LEU A 13 26.33 -53.41 -0.85
CA LEU A 13 26.85 -53.60 0.50
C LEU A 13 26.04 -52.71 1.45
N LEU A 14 25.06 -53.28 2.12
CA LEU A 14 24.61 -52.77 3.42
C LEU A 14 25.57 -53.36 4.46
N GLU A 15 26.59 -52.58 4.82
CA GLU A 15 27.46 -52.90 5.95
C GLU A 15 26.94 -52.23 7.23
N ARG A 16 26.88 -53.06 8.26
CA ARG A 16 26.39 -52.83 9.61
C ARG A 16 27.03 -51.58 10.24
N LEU A 17 26.24 -50.54 10.47
CA LEU A 17 26.61 -49.51 11.44
C LEU A 17 26.56 -50.10 12.87
N PRO A 18 27.59 -49.93 13.71
CA PRO A 18 27.58 -50.42 15.08
C PRO A 18 26.59 -49.62 15.93
N LEU A 19 25.81 -50.32 16.77
CA LEU A 19 24.78 -49.77 17.66
C LEU A 19 25.27 -48.62 18.56
N ALA A 20 26.59 -48.51 18.79
CA ALA A 20 27.21 -47.41 19.54
C ALA A 20 27.19 -46.06 18.80
N ALA A 21 27.15 -46.06 17.46
CA ALA A 21 27.08 -44.84 16.65
C ALA A 21 25.66 -44.23 16.66
N LEU A 22 24.61 -45.04 16.85
CA LEU A 22 23.22 -44.56 16.92
C LEU A 22 22.93 -43.83 18.25
N LEU A 23 23.54 -44.27 19.36
CA LEU A 23 23.36 -43.61 20.66
C LEU A 23 24.08 -42.26 20.77
N ALA A 24 25.22 -42.08 20.08
CA ALA A 24 25.91 -40.80 20.02
C ALA A 24 25.15 -39.75 19.18
N ILE A 25 24.46 -40.18 18.11
CA ILE A 25 23.64 -39.29 17.28
C ILE A 25 22.37 -38.85 18.03
N ILE A 26 21.75 -39.73 18.84
CA ILE A 26 20.58 -39.38 19.64
C ILE A 26 20.93 -38.43 20.80
N LEU A 27 22.13 -38.55 21.39
CA LEU A 27 22.62 -37.60 22.41
C LEU A 27 23.07 -36.24 21.83
N LEU A 28 23.53 -36.19 20.58
CA LEU A 28 23.79 -34.93 19.87
C LEU A 28 22.51 -34.25 19.35
N LEU A 29 21.46 -35.00 19.03
CA LEU A 29 20.16 -34.44 18.62
C LEU A 29 19.33 -33.93 19.82
N GLY A 30 19.55 -34.46 21.03
CA GLY A 30 18.90 -33.98 22.26
C GLY A 30 19.46 -32.65 22.80
N ALA A 31 20.61 -32.19 22.31
CA ALA A 31 21.27 -30.95 22.76
C ALA A 31 21.07 -29.75 21.80
N ILE A 32 20.49 -29.96 20.62
CA ILE A 32 20.25 -28.88 19.65
C ILE A 32 18.93 -28.14 19.95
N GLY A 33 18.02 -28.77 20.69
CA GLY A 33 16.71 -28.19 21.04
C GLY A 33 16.70 -27.20 22.21
N SER A 34 17.85 -26.85 22.81
CA SER A 34 17.91 -25.97 23.99
C SER A 34 18.93 -24.83 23.91
N ALA A 35 19.55 -24.63 22.74
CA ALA A 35 20.52 -23.55 22.52
C ALA A 35 19.92 -22.27 21.88
N LEU A 36 18.64 -22.28 21.49
CA LEU A 36 18.00 -21.14 20.80
C LEU A 36 17.26 -20.15 21.72
N ALA A 37 17.19 -20.41 23.02
CA ALA A 37 16.59 -19.51 24.02
C ALA A 37 17.65 -18.68 24.80
N ALA A 38 18.91 -18.66 24.36
CA ALA A 38 20.05 -18.20 25.16
C ALA A 38 20.49 -16.75 24.93
N ASP A 39 19.78 -15.93 24.14
CA ASP A 39 20.30 -14.61 23.73
C ASP A 39 19.62 -13.39 24.39
N LEU A 40 18.70 -13.54 25.35
CA LEU A 40 18.20 -12.39 26.13
C LEU A 40 18.94 -12.24 27.47
N THR A 41 19.33 -11.01 27.78
CA THR A 41 19.71 -10.63 29.14
C THR A 41 18.49 -10.71 30.09
N PRO A 42 18.70 -10.91 31.40
CA PRO A 42 17.60 -10.88 32.38
C PRO A 42 16.80 -9.57 32.35
N ASP A 43 17.47 -8.44 32.09
CA ASP A 43 16.83 -7.13 32.01
C ASP A 43 15.95 -7.02 30.76
N GLU A 44 16.43 -7.46 29.59
CA GLU A 44 15.63 -7.52 28.37
C GLU A 44 14.41 -8.42 28.58
N LYS A 45 14.58 -9.63 29.13
CA LYS A 45 13.46 -10.53 29.38
C LYS A 45 12.43 -9.91 30.34
N LYS A 46 12.89 -9.18 31.37
CA LYS A 46 12.01 -8.47 32.30
C LYS A 46 11.24 -7.34 31.61
N ILE A 47 11.87 -6.58 30.72
CA ILE A 47 11.21 -5.52 29.94
C ILE A 47 10.17 -6.12 29.00
N LEU A 48 10.55 -7.17 28.27
CA LEU A 48 9.70 -7.81 27.27
C LEU A 48 8.52 -8.53 27.91
N CYS A 49 8.72 -9.34 28.94
CA CYS A 49 7.63 -10.08 29.59
C CYS A 49 6.85 -9.25 30.61
N GLN A 50 7.46 -8.21 31.19
CA GLN A 50 6.86 -7.45 32.31
C GLN A 50 6.39 -8.41 33.42
N ASP A 51 5.19 -8.20 33.95
CA ASP A 51 4.58 -9.03 35.00
C ASP A 51 3.71 -10.18 34.44
N ARG A 52 3.86 -10.54 33.16
CA ARG A 52 3.03 -11.54 32.45
C ARG A 52 3.63 -12.95 32.60
N PRO A 53 3.17 -13.81 33.55
CA PRO A 53 3.75 -15.12 33.81
C PRO A 53 3.69 -16.11 32.64
N THR A 54 2.74 -15.97 31.72
CA THR A 54 2.60 -16.82 30.53
C THR A 54 3.41 -16.34 29.35
N CYS A 55 4.15 -15.22 29.47
CA CYS A 55 5.07 -14.75 28.46
C CYS A 55 6.17 -15.80 28.18
N ALA A 56 6.20 -16.30 26.95
CA ALA A 56 7.21 -17.20 26.46
C ALA A 56 7.97 -16.55 25.29
N VAL A 57 9.29 -16.52 25.40
CA VAL A 57 10.18 -16.10 24.31
C VAL A 57 10.40 -17.32 23.42
N VAL A 58 9.82 -17.29 22.23
CA VAL A 58 9.85 -18.41 21.28
C VAL A 58 11.18 -18.42 20.51
N ALA A 59 11.64 -17.24 20.11
CA ALA A 59 12.88 -17.09 19.37
C ALA A 59 13.56 -15.74 19.65
N VAL A 60 14.88 -15.72 19.49
CA VAL A 60 15.66 -14.50 19.33
C VAL A 60 16.54 -14.68 18.10
N SER A 61 16.32 -13.87 17.09
CA SER A 61 16.97 -13.99 15.78
C SER A 61 17.90 -12.82 15.56
N ASP A 62 19.08 -13.08 14.99
CA ASP A 62 19.99 -12.03 14.56
C ASP A 62 19.38 -11.27 13.37
N ALA A 63 19.43 -9.95 13.42
CA ALA A 63 18.98 -9.05 12.36
C ALA A 63 20.10 -8.15 11.86
N GLY A 64 21.34 -8.61 12.03
CA GLY A 64 22.54 -7.96 11.52
C GLY A 64 22.95 -6.72 12.31
N THR A 65 23.42 -5.70 11.59
CA THR A 65 24.07 -4.52 12.20
C THR A 65 23.33 -3.23 11.85
N GLY A 66 23.12 -2.38 12.85
CA GLY A 66 22.48 -1.08 12.67
C GLY A 66 23.42 0.03 12.21
N ALA A 67 22.87 1.23 12.04
CA ALA A 67 23.58 2.36 11.44
C ALA A 67 24.77 2.87 12.27
N LYS A 68 24.82 2.59 13.58
CA LYS A 68 25.92 2.95 14.48
C LYS A 68 26.86 1.78 14.75
N GLY A 69 26.68 0.64 14.07
CA GLY A 69 27.46 -0.59 14.32
C GLY A 69 26.90 -1.46 15.45
N GLU A 70 25.74 -1.10 16.01
CA GLU A 70 25.06 -1.87 17.06
C GLU A 70 24.52 -3.19 16.52
N ARG A 71 24.58 -4.26 17.32
CA ARG A 71 23.95 -5.53 16.96
C ARG A 71 22.43 -5.40 17.07
N LEU A 72 21.73 -5.82 16.02
CA LEU A 72 20.27 -5.86 15.97
C LEU A 72 19.79 -7.29 16.11
N ARG A 73 18.78 -7.50 16.95
CA ARG A 73 18.10 -8.79 17.12
C ARG A 73 16.60 -8.58 17.15
N ILE A 74 15.85 -9.61 16.78
CA ILE A 74 14.39 -9.66 16.88
C ILE A 74 14.01 -10.72 17.89
N ALA A 75 13.23 -10.34 18.90
CA ALA A 75 12.63 -11.27 19.84
C ALA A 75 11.17 -11.53 19.47
N ASP A 76 10.81 -12.80 19.46
CA ASP A 76 9.47 -13.30 19.18
C ASP A 76 8.87 -13.87 20.47
N LEU A 77 7.77 -13.28 20.91
CA LEU A 77 7.10 -13.59 22.16
C LEU A 77 5.69 -14.11 21.89
N VAL A 78 5.26 -15.11 22.66
CA VAL A 78 3.87 -15.58 22.70
C VAL A 78 3.34 -15.51 24.13
N PHE A 79 2.04 -15.28 24.26
CA PHE A 79 1.36 -15.17 25.55
C PHE A 79 0.31 -16.27 25.68
N GLY A 80 0.00 -16.64 26.92
CA GLY A 80 -1.16 -17.49 27.22
C GLY A 80 -2.40 -16.63 27.50
N LEU A 81 -3.57 -17.28 27.48
CA LEU A 81 -4.87 -16.63 27.74
C LEU A 81 -4.99 -15.92 29.10
N ALA A 82 -4.13 -16.23 30.07
CA ALA A 82 -4.15 -15.56 31.36
C ALA A 82 -3.55 -14.14 31.31
N ASP A 83 -2.71 -13.85 30.30
CA ASP A 83 -2.00 -12.57 30.16
C ASP A 83 -2.19 -11.94 28.78
N ILE A 84 -3.40 -12.06 28.24
CA ILE A 84 -3.77 -11.40 26.97
C ILE A 84 -3.49 -9.90 27.11
N PRO A 85 -2.62 -9.32 26.26
CA PRO A 85 -2.46 -7.88 26.18
C PRO A 85 -3.80 -7.18 25.94
N ASN A 86 -4.01 -6.04 26.58
CA ASN A 86 -5.29 -5.31 26.55
C ASN A 86 -5.71 -4.74 25.18
N TYR A 87 -4.84 -4.84 24.18
CA TYR A 87 -5.11 -4.46 22.79
C TYR A 87 -5.48 -5.65 21.90
N PHE A 88 -5.49 -6.88 22.44
CA PHE A 88 -6.01 -8.05 21.75
C PHE A 88 -7.44 -8.39 22.21
N PRO A 89 -8.21 -9.14 21.40
CA PRO A 89 -9.55 -9.57 21.78
C PRO A 89 -9.54 -10.44 23.04
N GLU A 90 -10.56 -10.28 23.90
CA GLU A 90 -10.66 -11.01 25.17
C GLU A 90 -10.84 -12.53 24.97
N GLU A 91 -11.39 -12.93 23.82
CA GLU A 91 -11.56 -14.32 23.40
C GLU A 91 -10.23 -15.02 23.01
N GLY A 92 -9.14 -14.27 22.87
CA GLY A 92 -7.83 -14.78 22.51
C GLY A 92 -7.55 -14.81 21.00
N CYS A 93 -6.33 -15.23 20.67
CA CYS A 93 -5.74 -15.23 19.34
C CYS A 93 -5.37 -16.66 18.90
N ARG A 94 -4.93 -16.82 17.65
CA ARG A 94 -4.34 -18.05 17.11
C ARG A 94 -2.95 -17.79 16.57
N SER A 95 -2.04 -17.37 17.44
CA SER A 95 -0.71 -16.92 17.02
C SER A 95 0.36 -18.03 17.06
N THR A 96 -0.01 -19.25 17.46
CA THR A 96 0.87 -20.42 17.50
C THR A 96 0.42 -21.54 16.54
N ASP A 97 1.35 -22.36 16.05
CA ASP A 97 1.04 -23.51 15.19
C ASP A 97 -0.03 -24.43 15.81
N ALA A 98 0.06 -24.67 17.12
CA ALA A 98 -0.92 -25.47 17.84
C ALA A 98 -2.33 -24.84 17.81
N ALA A 99 -2.45 -23.52 18.01
CA ALA A 99 -3.72 -22.80 17.95
C ALA A 99 -4.27 -22.65 16.51
N LEU A 100 -3.39 -22.70 15.50
CA LEU A 100 -3.77 -22.72 14.08
C LEU A 100 -4.26 -24.09 13.64
N GLU A 101 -3.66 -25.19 14.13
CA GLU A 101 -4.08 -26.56 13.81
C GLU A 101 -5.40 -26.96 14.47
N ALA A 102 -5.68 -26.44 15.67
CA ALA A 102 -6.88 -26.77 16.44
C ALA A 102 -7.87 -25.61 16.49
N MET A 103 -8.98 -25.74 15.75
CA MET A 103 -10.03 -24.71 15.66
C MET A 103 -10.67 -24.30 17.00
N ASP A 104 -10.47 -25.05 18.09
CA ASP A 104 -10.99 -24.74 19.43
C ASP A 104 -9.91 -24.23 20.41
N GLN A 105 -8.65 -24.11 19.96
CA GLN A 105 -7.55 -23.60 20.77
C GLN A 105 -7.29 -22.12 20.46
N MET A 106 -7.12 -21.35 21.52
CA MET A 106 -6.73 -19.94 21.49
C MET A 106 -5.54 -19.73 22.42
N ASP A 107 -4.69 -18.77 22.07
CA ASP A 107 -3.58 -18.25 22.87
C ASP A 107 -3.77 -16.76 23.17
N GLY A 108 -2.82 -16.16 23.88
CA GLY A 108 -2.87 -14.74 24.24
C GLY A 108 -2.24 -13.81 23.20
N GLY A 109 -1.97 -14.29 21.99
CA GLY A 109 -1.34 -13.52 20.93
C GLY A 109 0.18 -13.59 20.94
N ARG A 110 0.77 -12.85 19.99
CA ARG A 110 2.21 -12.83 19.71
C ARG A 110 2.71 -11.40 19.60
N GLU A 111 3.91 -11.12 20.07
CA GLU A 111 4.56 -9.82 19.94
C GLU A 111 5.95 -9.97 19.33
N ILE A 112 6.27 -9.12 18.35
CA ILE A 112 7.60 -9.02 17.75
C ILE A 112 8.28 -7.76 18.25
N TRP A 113 9.50 -7.91 18.77
CA TRP A 113 10.27 -6.83 19.39
C TRP A 113 11.65 -6.67 18.76
N LEU A 114 12.07 -5.43 18.54
CA LEU A 114 13.43 -5.05 18.18
C LEU A 114 14.30 -4.87 19.42
N LEU A 115 15.48 -5.49 19.39
CA LEU A 115 16.54 -5.32 20.37
C LEU A 115 17.77 -4.75 19.67
N ALA A 116 18.08 -3.49 19.95
CA ALA A 116 19.31 -2.84 19.50
C ALA A 116 20.28 -2.71 20.67
N GLU A 117 21.53 -3.16 20.49
CA GLU A 117 22.52 -3.11 21.56
C GLU A 117 22.74 -1.69 22.08
N GLY A 118 22.52 -1.49 23.39
CA GLY A 118 22.66 -0.20 24.06
C GLY A 118 21.41 0.67 24.08
N ASP A 119 20.35 0.28 23.36
CA ASP A 119 19.05 0.97 23.34
C ASP A 119 17.97 0.14 24.07
N GLN A 120 16.82 0.76 24.36
CA GLN A 120 15.68 0.06 24.96
C GLN A 120 14.97 -0.82 23.91
N PRO A 121 14.45 -2.00 24.29
CA PRO A 121 13.60 -2.81 23.41
C PRO A 121 12.40 -2.02 22.88
N VAL A 122 12.11 -2.17 21.58
CA VAL A 122 10.98 -1.51 20.91
C VAL A 122 10.03 -2.57 20.35
N LYS A 123 8.74 -2.49 20.70
CA LYS A 123 7.73 -3.37 20.12
C LYS A 123 7.51 -2.97 18.66
N LEU A 124 7.66 -3.91 17.74
CA LEU A 124 7.41 -3.70 16.31
C LEU A 124 6.00 -4.14 15.93
N LEU A 125 5.56 -5.32 16.34
CA LEU A 125 4.28 -5.86 15.86
C LEU A 125 3.51 -6.54 16.98
N PRO A 126 2.26 -6.14 17.24
CA PRO A 126 1.30 -6.91 18.03
C PRO A 126 0.48 -7.80 17.08
N LEU A 127 0.74 -9.11 17.06
CA LEU A 127 0.11 -10.06 16.14
C LEU A 127 -0.95 -10.93 16.84
N CYS A 128 -2.18 -10.84 16.36
CA CYS A 128 -3.30 -11.66 16.82
C CYS A 128 -4.10 -12.19 15.64
N ASN A 129 -3.82 -13.43 15.25
CA ASN A 129 -4.58 -14.07 14.19
C ASN A 129 -5.94 -14.54 14.74
N ASP A 130 -6.99 -13.83 14.38
CA ASP A 130 -8.38 -14.15 14.74
C ASP A 130 -9.05 -15.08 13.69
N GLY A 131 -8.29 -15.51 12.69
CA GLY A 131 -8.76 -16.25 11.52
C GLY A 131 -8.79 -15.44 10.22
N TYR A 132 -8.42 -14.16 10.24
CA TYR A 132 -8.34 -13.20 9.12
C TYR A 132 -9.26 -13.54 7.93
N GLY A 133 -10.57 -13.37 8.15
CA GLY A 133 -11.62 -13.54 7.16
C GLY A 133 -12.72 -14.53 7.57
N SER A 134 -13.81 -14.57 6.78
CA SER A 134 -15.01 -15.37 7.10
C SER A 134 -14.80 -16.89 7.14
N ALA A 135 -13.67 -17.37 6.63
CA ALA A 135 -13.31 -18.79 6.63
C ALA A 135 -12.39 -19.20 7.79
N MET A 136 -12.01 -18.28 8.69
CA MET A 136 -11.05 -18.55 9.78
C MET A 136 -9.71 -19.10 9.28
N MET A 137 -9.24 -18.63 8.11
CA MET A 137 -8.03 -19.07 7.43
C MET A 137 -7.13 -17.85 7.19
N GLY A 138 -6.41 -17.46 8.25
CA GLY A 138 -5.43 -16.38 8.23
C GLY A 138 -4.02 -16.89 8.50
N PHE A 139 -3.00 -16.16 8.07
CA PHE A 139 -1.62 -16.42 8.45
C PHE A 139 -0.83 -15.13 8.66
N ASP A 140 0.18 -15.22 9.51
CA ASP A 140 1.23 -14.23 9.69
C ASP A 140 2.57 -14.91 9.44
N ASP A 141 3.43 -14.31 8.62
CA ASP A 141 4.80 -14.74 8.40
C ASP A 141 5.77 -13.59 8.67
N ILE A 142 6.93 -13.92 9.24
CA ILE A 142 7.97 -12.95 9.61
C ILE A 142 9.28 -13.38 8.98
N THR A 143 9.78 -12.57 8.05
CA THR A 143 11.10 -12.74 7.46
C THR A 143 12.06 -11.71 8.05
N ILE A 144 13.21 -12.16 8.53
CA ILE A 144 14.26 -11.31 9.10
C ILE A 144 15.48 -11.36 8.18
N ALA A 145 16.03 -10.19 7.88
CA ALA A 145 17.27 -10.03 7.12
C ALA A 145 18.14 -8.95 7.77
N ASP A 146 19.33 -8.70 7.19
CA ASP A 146 20.24 -7.67 7.69
C ASP A 146 19.56 -6.29 7.70
N ASN A 147 19.40 -5.73 8.90
CA ASN A 147 18.72 -4.47 9.19
C ASN A 147 17.30 -4.38 8.59
N ARG A 148 16.59 -5.51 8.43
CA ARG A 148 15.27 -5.57 7.80
C ARG A 148 14.37 -6.60 8.48
N LEU A 149 13.10 -6.27 8.62
CA LEU A 149 12.04 -7.21 8.96
C LEU A 149 10.88 -7.02 7.98
N THR A 150 10.38 -8.11 7.41
CA THR A 150 9.16 -8.11 6.60
C THR A 150 8.11 -8.94 7.31
N HIS A 151 6.95 -8.34 7.55
CA HIS A 151 5.75 -9.02 8.03
C HIS A 151 4.78 -9.19 6.87
N THR A 152 4.38 -10.43 6.65
CA THR A 152 3.35 -10.79 5.69
C THR A 152 2.14 -11.25 6.47
N GLN A 153 1.00 -10.61 6.22
CA GLN A 153 -0.29 -11.04 6.73
C GLN A 153 -1.17 -11.41 5.55
N GLY A 154 -1.95 -12.49 5.67
CA GLY A 154 -2.88 -12.87 4.61
C GLY A 154 -4.08 -13.62 5.13
N GLY A 155 -5.12 -13.63 4.31
CA GLY A 155 -6.38 -14.26 4.70
C GLY A 155 -7.44 -14.31 3.61
N GLY A 156 -8.67 -14.54 4.06
CA GLY A 156 -9.86 -14.54 3.22
C GLY A 156 -10.31 -15.92 2.70
N SER A 157 -11.41 -15.92 1.95
CA SER A 157 -12.13 -17.12 1.51
C SER A 157 -12.30 -17.16 -0.02
N ALA A 158 -13.40 -16.61 -0.53
CA ALA A 158 -13.58 -16.35 -1.96
C ALA A 158 -12.74 -15.14 -2.38
N TRP A 159 -12.81 -14.06 -1.62
CA TRP A 159 -11.85 -12.97 -1.66
C TRP A 159 -10.62 -13.33 -0.85
N ARG A 160 -9.47 -13.33 -1.51
CA ARG A 160 -8.14 -13.58 -0.93
C ARG A 160 -7.41 -12.26 -0.87
N TRP A 161 -6.59 -12.09 0.17
CA TRP A 161 -5.75 -10.94 0.30
C TRP A 161 -4.42 -11.25 1.00
N THR A 162 -3.44 -10.40 0.77
CA THR A 162 -2.14 -10.43 1.44
C THR A 162 -1.64 -9.00 1.57
N GLU A 163 -1.06 -8.66 2.71
CA GLU A 163 -0.39 -7.41 2.99
C GLU A 163 1.03 -7.70 3.47
N ASN A 164 2.01 -6.96 2.95
CA ASN A 164 3.40 -7.03 3.35
C ASN A 164 3.82 -5.68 3.89
N LYS A 165 4.45 -5.65 5.06
CA LYS A 165 5.07 -4.46 5.66
C LYS A 165 6.55 -4.71 5.84
N THR A 166 7.40 -3.85 5.29
CA THR A 166 8.86 -3.96 5.44
C THR A 166 9.41 -2.81 6.26
N PHE A 167 10.02 -3.18 7.38
CA PHE A 167 10.67 -2.29 8.33
C PHE A 167 12.18 -2.28 8.11
N GLN A 168 12.77 -1.09 8.10
CA GLN A 168 14.18 -0.89 8.42
C GLN A 168 14.31 -0.82 9.95
N LEU A 169 15.28 -1.52 10.52
CA LEU A 169 15.41 -1.65 11.97
C LEU A 169 16.28 -0.53 12.60
N SER A 170 17.25 0.01 11.85
CA SER A 170 18.11 1.12 12.27
C SER A 170 18.55 1.99 11.07
N PRO A 171 18.26 3.32 11.08
CA PRO A 171 17.25 3.95 11.93
C PRO A 171 15.87 3.34 11.66
N LEU A 172 15.11 3.11 12.74
CA LEU A 172 13.81 2.44 12.70
C LEU A 172 12.82 3.22 11.83
N ALA A 173 12.32 2.57 10.77
CA ALA A 173 11.35 3.16 9.86
C ALA A 173 10.57 2.08 9.09
N LEU A 174 9.30 2.34 8.80
CA LEU A 174 8.52 1.57 7.82
C LEU A 174 8.87 2.11 6.43
N ILE A 175 9.45 1.26 5.58
CA ILE A 175 10.05 1.69 4.31
C ILE A 175 9.28 1.24 3.07
N ALA A 176 8.50 0.16 3.16
CA ALA A 176 7.72 -0.33 2.04
C ALA A 176 6.48 -1.10 2.52
N GLU A 177 5.43 -1.02 1.71
CA GLU A 177 4.22 -1.82 1.87
C GLU A 177 3.75 -2.35 0.53
N ASP A 178 3.27 -3.58 0.52
CA ASP A 178 2.62 -4.15 -0.64
C ASP A 178 1.29 -4.78 -0.21
N SER A 179 0.24 -4.65 -1.02
CA SER A 179 -1.01 -5.36 -0.81
C SER A 179 -1.51 -6.00 -2.08
N CYS A 180 -2.13 -7.16 -1.95
CA CYS A 180 -2.77 -7.91 -3.02
C CYS A 180 -4.16 -8.31 -2.56
N SER A 181 -5.19 -8.07 -3.37
CA SER A 181 -6.53 -8.60 -3.16
C SER A 181 -7.13 -9.10 -4.47
N TYR A 182 -7.78 -10.25 -4.44
CA TYR A 182 -8.42 -10.85 -5.63
C TYR A 182 -9.50 -11.85 -5.24
N HIS A 183 -10.43 -12.12 -6.15
CA HIS A 183 -11.42 -13.18 -6.04
C HIS A 183 -10.88 -14.47 -6.66
N ASN A 184 -10.90 -15.57 -5.91
CA ASN A 184 -10.29 -16.85 -6.30
C ASN A 184 -11.00 -17.61 -7.43
N ALA A 185 -12.08 -17.05 -7.98
CA ALA A 185 -12.81 -17.59 -9.13
C ALA A 185 -13.00 -16.57 -10.26
N ALA A 186 -12.43 -15.36 -10.16
CA ALA A 186 -12.58 -14.31 -11.17
C ALA A 186 -11.22 -13.66 -11.49
N PRO A 187 -10.59 -13.97 -12.64
CA PRO A 187 -9.22 -13.56 -12.95
C PRO A 187 -9.03 -12.05 -13.18
N ASN A 188 -10.11 -11.30 -13.35
CA ASN A 188 -10.07 -9.87 -13.63
C ASN A 188 -10.19 -8.99 -12.36
N THR A 189 -10.21 -9.60 -11.18
CA THR A 189 -10.45 -8.91 -9.91
C THR A 189 -9.18 -8.57 -9.13
N GLY A 190 -8.01 -9.00 -9.63
CA GLY A 190 -6.74 -8.75 -8.98
C GLY A 190 -6.42 -7.27 -8.86
N ALA A 191 -6.08 -6.84 -7.65
CA ALA A 191 -5.56 -5.51 -7.37
C ALA A 191 -4.27 -5.68 -6.55
N PHE A 192 -3.17 -5.16 -7.08
CA PHE A 192 -1.90 -5.08 -6.36
C PHE A 192 -1.56 -3.62 -6.12
N MET A 193 -1.08 -3.28 -4.93
CA MET A 193 -0.53 -1.98 -4.61
C MET A 193 0.85 -2.16 -4.02
N ALA A 194 1.81 -1.35 -4.47
CA ALA A 194 3.14 -1.27 -3.91
C ALA A 194 3.42 0.18 -3.49
N VAL A 195 4.05 0.36 -2.34
CA VAL A 195 4.25 1.65 -1.69
C VAL A 195 5.70 1.79 -1.27
N ASP A 196 6.34 2.89 -1.68
CA ASP A 196 7.59 3.34 -1.07
C ASP A 196 7.28 4.41 -0.02
N ARG A 197 7.29 4.01 1.25
CA ARG A 197 7.00 4.92 2.37
C ARG A 197 8.05 6.01 2.51
N ARG A 198 9.21 5.92 1.88
CA ARG A 198 10.25 6.97 1.94
C ARG A 198 9.96 8.13 1.00
N THR A 199 9.28 7.85 -0.12
CA THR A 199 8.91 8.85 -1.12
C THR A 199 7.41 9.15 -1.14
N LEU A 200 6.61 8.40 -0.36
CA LEU A 200 5.14 8.45 -0.34
C LEU A 200 4.51 8.18 -1.71
N GLU A 201 5.18 7.34 -2.50
CA GLU A 201 4.69 6.94 -3.80
C GLU A 201 4.00 5.58 -3.70
N ALA A 202 2.71 5.56 -4.07
CA ALA A 202 1.92 4.34 -4.17
C ALA A 202 1.58 4.05 -5.64
N ARG A 203 1.92 2.83 -6.08
CA ARG A 203 1.68 2.31 -7.43
C ARG A 203 0.68 1.18 -7.35
N ALA A 204 -0.45 1.34 -8.02
CA ALA A 204 -1.46 0.31 -8.13
C ALA A 204 -1.40 -0.37 -9.50
N TYR A 205 -1.70 -1.66 -9.52
CA TYR A 205 -1.66 -2.53 -10.67
C TYR A 205 -2.93 -3.38 -10.72
N ALA A 206 -3.45 -3.56 -11.92
CA ALA A 206 -4.63 -4.38 -12.17
C ALA A 206 -4.47 -5.14 -13.50
N PRO A 207 -5.20 -6.26 -13.68
CA PRO A 207 -5.27 -6.94 -14.95
C PRO A 207 -5.68 -5.97 -16.06
N ALA A 208 -4.95 -6.01 -17.18
CA ALA A 208 -5.30 -5.22 -18.35
C ALA A 208 -6.68 -5.67 -18.90
N PRO A 209 -7.56 -4.74 -19.30
CA PRO A 209 -8.83 -5.07 -19.93
C PRO A 209 -8.64 -5.97 -21.16
N ARG A 210 -9.46 -7.03 -21.27
CA ARG A 210 -9.46 -7.98 -22.39
C ARG A 210 -10.89 -8.45 -22.68
N ASP A 211 -11.09 -8.94 -23.90
CA ASP A 211 -12.39 -9.44 -24.37
C ASP A 211 -12.69 -10.86 -23.87
N ASP A 212 -11.66 -11.64 -23.51
CA ASP A 212 -11.77 -13.03 -23.06
C ASP A 212 -10.85 -13.29 -21.86
N TRP A 213 -11.42 -13.84 -20.79
CA TRP A 213 -10.76 -14.14 -19.52
C TRP A 213 -10.57 -15.64 -19.26
N SER A 214 -10.99 -16.51 -20.20
CA SER A 214 -11.01 -17.97 -19.99
C SER A 214 -9.63 -18.58 -19.66
N ASP A 215 -8.56 -18.06 -20.26
CA ASP A 215 -7.17 -18.49 -20.03
C ASP A 215 -6.39 -17.53 -19.10
N ALA A 216 -7.06 -16.58 -18.45
CA ALA A 216 -6.40 -15.61 -17.59
C ALA A 216 -6.05 -16.21 -16.22
N GLU A 217 -4.87 -15.87 -15.72
CA GLU A 217 -4.43 -16.28 -14.38
C GLU A 217 -5.26 -15.58 -13.29
N ILE A 218 -5.68 -16.36 -12.28
CA ILE A 218 -6.34 -15.82 -11.09
C ILE A 218 -5.27 -15.39 -10.09
N GLY A 219 -5.34 -14.15 -9.64
CA GLY A 219 -4.42 -13.58 -8.67
C GLY A 219 -4.23 -12.08 -8.89
N CYS A 220 -3.24 -11.51 -8.21
CA CYS A 220 -2.84 -10.13 -8.45
C CYS A 220 -1.70 -10.06 -9.48
N PRO A 221 -1.68 -9.04 -10.35
CA PRO A 221 -0.52 -8.76 -11.17
C PRO A 221 0.58 -8.15 -10.30
N MET A 222 1.62 -8.93 -9.97
CA MET A 222 2.74 -8.52 -9.13
C MET A 222 4.02 -8.33 -9.97
N PRO A 223 4.14 -7.24 -10.76
CA PRO A 223 5.36 -6.99 -11.50
C PRO A 223 6.51 -6.65 -10.55
N ALA A 224 7.75 -6.78 -11.02
CA ALA A 224 8.90 -6.24 -10.30
C ALA A 224 8.79 -4.71 -10.21
N VAL A 225 8.66 -4.18 -8.99
CA VAL A 225 8.50 -2.74 -8.76
C VAL A 225 9.86 -2.08 -8.56
N ASP A 226 10.14 -1.07 -9.37
CA ASP A 226 11.35 -0.25 -9.28
C ASP A 226 10.94 1.23 -9.19
N PHE A 227 10.91 1.77 -7.96
CA PHE A 227 10.55 3.16 -7.68
C PHE A 227 11.54 4.19 -8.26
N GLN A 228 12.73 3.75 -8.72
CA GLN A 228 13.69 4.63 -9.39
C GLN A 228 13.35 4.86 -10.86
N LYS A 229 12.43 4.07 -11.42
CA LYS A 229 11.95 4.23 -12.80
C LYS A 229 10.55 4.83 -12.82
N PRO A 230 10.23 5.69 -13.80
CA PRO A 230 8.86 6.13 -14.01
C PRO A 230 7.92 4.93 -14.19
N LEU A 231 6.71 5.02 -13.64
CA LEU A 231 5.68 4.01 -13.88
C LEU A 231 5.29 4.02 -15.35
N GLU A 232 5.24 2.84 -15.97
CA GLU A 232 4.66 2.68 -17.29
C GLU A 232 3.14 2.47 -17.16
N PRO A 233 2.30 3.11 -18.01
CA PRO A 233 0.84 2.92 -17.99
C PRO A 233 0.38 1.46 -18.11
N GLN A 234 1.17 0.66 -18.82
CA GLN A 234 0.93 -0.73 -19.13
C GLN A 234 2.28 -1.47 -19.14
N PRO A 235 2.80 -1.87 -17.96
CA PRO A 235 4.14 -2.48 -17.83
C PRO A 235 4.25 -3.86 -18.50
N SER A 236 3.13 -4.50 -18.82
CA SER A 236 3.07 -5.75 -19.59
C SER A 236 1.78 -5.80 -20.42
N SER A 237 1.65 -6.74 -21.35
CA SER A 237 0.40 -6.95 -22.10
C SER A 237 -0.81 -7.17 -21.20
N ASP A 238 -0.60 -7.74 -20.03
CA ASP A 238 -1.64 -8.25 -19.14
C ASP A 238 -1.82 -7.39 -17.87
N THR A 239 -1.06 -6.30 -17.73
CA THR A 239 -1.08 -5.45 -16.54
C THR A 239 -1.16 -3.98 -16.92
N VAL A 240 -2.09 -3.26 -16.30
CA VAL A 240 -2.18 -1.80 -16.32
C VAL A 240 -1.80 -1.23 -14.96
N ALA A 241 -1.27 -0.02 -14.93
CA ALA A 241 -0.78 0.58 -13.69
C ALA A 241 -1.18 2.06 -13.56
N ALA A 242 -1.30 2.51 -12.31
CA ALA A 242 -1.62 3.90 -11.97
C ALA A 242 -0.96 4.33 -10.65
N TYR A 243 -0.85 5.64 -10.44
CA TYR A 243 -0.44 6.20 -9.15
C TYR A 243 -1.66 6.36 -8.25
N ALA A 244 -1.63 5.78 -7.06
CA ALA A 244 -2.72 5.89 -6.10
C ALA A 244 -2.66 7.23 -5.35
N VAL A 245 -3.82 7.81 -5.04
CA VAL A 245 -3.93 9.03 -4.24
C VAL A 245 -3.81 8.65 -2.76
N PRO A 246 -2.89 9.25 -1.98
CA PRO A 246 -2.75 8.97 -0.56
C PRO A 246 -3.87 9.61 0.26
N VAL A 247 -4.29 8.92 1.32
CA VAL A 247 -5.23 9.35 2.36
C VAL A 247 -4.44 9.37 3.67
N PRO A 248 -3.89 10.52 4.09
CA PRO A 248 -2.97 10.60 5.23
C PRO A 248 -3.67 10.58 6.60
N PHE A 249 -4.98 10.32 6.63
CA PHE A 249 -5.79 10.39 7.84
C PHE A 249 -6.51 9.07 8.07
N ASP A 250 -6.77 8.76 9.33
CA ASP A 250 -7.63 7.66 9.71
C ASP A 250 -9.09 7.93 9.29
N LEU A 251 -9.84 6.84 9.11
CA LEU A 251 -11.27 6.90 8.80
C LEU A 251 -12.02 7.74 9.86
N GLY A 252 -12.65 8.83 9.41
CA GLY A 252 -13.42 9.72 10.28
C GLY A 252 -12.67 10.93 10.84
N ALA A 253 -11.43 11.17 10.40
CA ALA A 253 -10.71 12.40 10.73
C ALA A 253 -11.50 13.66 10.32
N SER A 254 -11.32 14.73 11.10
CA SER A 254 -11.89 16.04 10.76
C SER A 254 -11.24 16.57 9.49
N ALA A 255 -12.03 17.19 8.62
CA ALA A 255 -11.50 17.86 7.43
C ALA A 255 -10.44 18.88 7.83
N LEU A 256 -9.42 19.06 6.98
CA LEU A 256 -8.40 20.07 7.24
C LEU A 256 -9.04 21.46 7.32
N PRO A 257 -8.49 22.41 8.09
CA PRO A 257 -8.97 23.79 8.07
C PRO A 257 -8.94 24.37 6.65
N GLU A 258 -9.92 25.21 6.31
CA GLU A 258 -9.82 26.05 5.11
C GLU A 258 -8.55 26.93 5.20
N GLY A 259 -7.92 27.19 4.06
CA GLY A 259 -6.63 27.90 4.01
C GLY A 259 -5.40 26.98 4.05
N THR A 260 -5.57 25.68 4.34
CA THR A 260 -4.47 24.71 4.33
C THR A 260 -3.88 24.56 2.92
N THR A 261 -2.56 24.51 2.81
CA THR A 261 -1.83 24.10 1.60
C THR A 261 -1.13 22.76 1.84
N LEU A 262 -0.92 21.99 0.77
CA LEU A 262 -0.52 20.60 0.89
C LEU A 262 0.96 20.40 1.26
N GLY A 263 1.81 21.42 1.13
CA GLY A 263 3.25 21.27 1.38
C GLY A 263 3.82 20.05 0.64
N THR A 264 4.56 19.21 1.36
CA THR A 264 5.13 17.97 0.79
C THR A 264 4.16 16.78 0.81
N CYS A 265 2.92 16.97 1.26
CA CYS A 265 1.90 15.94 1.29
C CYS A 265 1.23 15.74 -0.08
N GLY A 266 0.98 14.48 -0.40
CA GLY A 266 0.13 14.07 -1.50
C GLY A 266 0.87 13.58 -2.74
N LEU A 267 0.09 13.00 -3.65
CA LEU A 267 0.55 12.61 -4.96
C LEU A 267 0.79 13.87 -5.81
N SER A 268 2.02 14.06 -6.29
CA SER A 268 2.40 15.13 -7.20
C SER A 268 2.33 14.68 -8.67
N LEU A 269 1.71 15.49 -9.52
CA LEU A 269 1.61 15.33 -10.96
C LEU A 269 2.17 16.57 -11.65
N ARG A 270 3.14 16.40 -12.54
CA ARG A 270 3.87 17.51 -13.16
C ARG A 270 3.72 17.51 -14.66
N SER A 271 3.37 18.67 -15.19
CA SER A 271 3.16 18.87 -16.63
C SER A 271 4.45 18.85 -17.47
N ASP A 272 5.63 18.83 -16.83
CA ASP A 272 6.93 18.54 -17.44
C ASP A 272 7.17 17.04 -17.69
N GLY A 273 6.24 16.18 -17.28
CA GLY A 273 6.30 14.73 -17.47
C GLY A 273 7.24 14.01 -16.51
N SER A 274 7.79 14.69 -15.50
CA SER A 274 8.66 14.05 -14.48
C SER A 274 7.88 13.25 -13.44
N GLN A 275 6.59 13.56 -13.22
CA GLN A 275 5.72 12.87 -12.27
C GLN A 275 4.30 12.71 -12.86
N GLY A 276 3.75 11.50 -12.81
CA GLY A 276 2.47 11.16 -13.44
C GLY A 276 2.58 10.84 -14.94
N PHE A 277 1.42 10.57 -15.56
CA PHE A 277 1.32 10.28 -16.99
C PHE A 277 0.97 11.54 -17.79
N LEU A 278 1.82 11.90 -18.75
CA LEU A 278 1.48 12.91 -19.75
C LEU A 278 0.59 12.30 -20.84
N ILE A 279 -0.73 12.41 -20.68
CA ILE A 279 -1.73 11.76 -21.55
C ILE A 279 -2.11 12.61 -22.79
N HIS A 280 -1.74 13.88 -22.80
CA HIS A 280 -1.93 14.78 -23.94
C HIS A 280 -0.82 15.83 -24.00
N GLY A 281 -0.45 16.24 -25.21
CA GLY A 281 0.48 17.35 -25.43
C GLY A 281 1.94 16.96 -25.34
N LYS A 282 2.79 17.97 -25.16
CA LYS A 282 4.24 17.82 -24.93
C LYS A 282 4.59 18.31 -23.52
N PRO A 283 5.67 17.76 -22.92
CA PRO A 283 6.22 18.26 -21.66
C PRO A 283 6.37 19.78 -21.64
N ALA A 284 6.00 20.39 -20.53
CA ALA A 284 6.30 21.79 -20.27
C ALA A 284 7.81 22.02 -20.12
N THR A 285 8.28 23.22 -20.47
CA THR A 285 9.61 23.70 -20.09
C THR A 285 9.55 24.27 -18.67
N GLY A 286 10.64 24.19 -17.91
CA GLY A 286 10.67 24.42 -16.45
C GLY A 286 9.81 25.59 -15.91
N GLU A 287 9.92 26.79 -16.48
CA GLU A 287 9.15 27.96 -16.00
C GLU A 287 7.65 27.90 -16.32
N ASP A 288 7.27 27.20 -17.39
CA ASP A 288 5.89 26.98 -17.82
C ASP A 288 5.28 25.74 -17.13
N ALA A 289 6.03 24.99 -16.33
CA ALA A 289 5.55 23.75 -15.74
C ALA A 289 4.55 24.01 -14.62
N ALA A 290 3.34 23.49 -14.79
CA ALA A 290 2.35 23.32 -13.75
C ALA A 290 2.58 22.04 -12.94
N GLU A 291 2.16 22.08 -11.68
CA GLU A 291 2.17 20.98 -10.71
C GLU A 291 0.81 20.91 -10.03
N LEU A 292 0.25 19.71 -9.96
CA LEU A 292 -0.92 19.38 -9.16
C LEU A 292 -0.47 18.46 -8.04
N ARG A 293 -0.85 18.75 -6.80
CA ARG A 293 -0.74 17.84 -5.65
C ARG A 293 -2.12 17.46 -5.15
N VAL A 294 -2.32 16.20 -4.78
CA VAL A 294 -3.62 15.72 -4.31
C VAL A 294 -3.49 14.72 -3.15
N ILE A 295 -4.38 14.88 -2.17
CA ILE A 295 -4.67 13.88 -1.14
C ILE A 295 -6.17 13.58 -1.14
N GLY A 296 -6.54 12.39 -0.64
CA GLY A 296 -7.88 12.16 -0.13
C GLY A 296 -7.96 12.61 1.32
N GLU A 297 -8.92 13.49 1.65
CA GLU A 297 -9.24 13.78 3.05
C GLU A 297 -10.12 12.68 3.65
N SER A 298 -10.85 11.94 2.81
CA SER A 298 -11.66 10.77 3.16
C SER A 298 -12.02 9.99 1.89
N THR A 299 -12.84 8.94 2.00
CA THR A 299 -13.42 8.21 0.86
C THR A 299 -14.38 9.03 -0.01
N ARG A 300 -14.71 10.26 0.41
CA ARG A 300 -15.64 11.17 -0.29
C ARG A 300 -15.13 12.60 -0.43
N SER A 301 -13.86 12.87 -0.12
CA SER A 301 -13.30 14.21 -0.20
C SER A 301 -11.87 14.19 -0.72
N LEU A 302 -11.56 15.12 -1.62
CA LEU A 302 -10.22 15.37 -2.15
C LEU A 302 -9.80 16.80 -1.81
N LEU A 303 -8.53 16.97 -1.45
CA LEU A 303 -7.89 18.28 -1.40
C LEU A 303 -6.80 18.33 -2.47
N ILE A 304 -6.91 19.33 -3.36
CA ILE A 304 -6.10 19.46 -4.56
C ILE A 304 -5.44 20.84 -4.57
N GLN A 305 -4.12 20.87 -4.67
CA GLN A 305 -3.35 22.10 -4.82
C GLN A 305 -2.77 22.20 -6.23
N ILE A 306 -2.93 23.35 -6.87
CA ILE A 306 -2.44 23.63 -8.23
C ILE A 306 -1.50 24.82 -8.21
N ARG A 307 -0.27 24.60 -8.67
CA ARG A 307 0.64 25.65 -9.13
C ARG A 307 0.61 25.66 -10.66
N ASP A 308 0.13 26.73 -11.27
CA ASP A 308 0.20 26.91 -12.73
C ASP A 308 0.55 28.37 -13.09
N PRO A 309 1.82 28.63 -13.48
CA PRO A 309 2.27 29.97 -13.87
C PRO A 309 1.49 30.59 -15.03
N LEU A 310 0.81 29.77 -15.85
CA LEU A 310 0.04 30.22 -17.01
C LEU A 310 -1.45 30.41 -16.73
N ALA A 311 -1.93 30.04 -15.54
CA ALA A 311 -3.35 29.91 -15.30
C ALA A 311 -4.14 31.20 -15.53
N ALA A 312 -3.67 32.32 -14.97
CA ALA A 312 -4.36 33.60 -15.05
C ALA A 312 -4.46 34.15 -16.48
N THR A 313 -3.41 34.00 -17.28
CA THR A 313 -3.40 34.45 -18.69
C THR A 313 -4.21 33.51 -19.57
N ALA A 314 -4.11 32.20 -19.34
CA ALA A 314 -4.87 31.19 -20.08
C ALA A 314 -6.37 31.28 -19.82
N ALA A 315 -6.80 31.50 -18.57
CA ALA A 315 -8.20 31.69 -18.22
C ALA A 315 -8.82 32.90 -18.96
N LYS A 316 -8.12 34.04 -19.01
CA LYS A 316 -8.54 35.22 -19.78
C LYS A 316 -8.67 34.92 -21.27
N ALA A 317 -7.69 34.20 -21.84
CA ALA A 317 -7.72 33.82 -23.26
C ALA A 317 -8.83 32.80 -23.60
N ALA A 318 -9.32 32.06 -22.60
CA ALA A 318 -10.39 31.09 -22.71
C ALA A 318 -11.80 31.66 -22.45
N ALA A 319 -11.91 32.91 -21.99
CA ALA A 319 -13.18 33.53 -21.65
C ALA A 319 -14.21 33.43 -22.81
N GLY A 320 -15.43 32.99 -22.49
CA GLY A 320 -16.51 32.78 -23.45
C GLY A 320 -16.34 31.57 -24.38
N LYS A 321 -15.33 30.73 -24.16
CA LYS A 321 -15.13 29.47 -24.88
C LYS A 321 -15.50 28.27 -23.98
N SER A 322 -15.41 27.06 -24.52
CA SER A 322 -15.56 25.82 -23.72
C SER A 322 -14.57 25.79 -22.56
N TRP A 323 -15.01 25.28 -21.40
CA TRP A 323 -14.21 25.13 -20.18
C TRP A 323 -12.91 24.35 -20.40
N ILE A 324 -12.90 23.40 -21.35
CA ILE A 324 -11.73 22.60 -21.73
C ILE A 324 -10.56 23.48 -22.21
N LYS A 325 -10.85 24.70 -22.69
CA LYS A 325 -9.83 25.63 -23.17
C LYS A 325 -9.20 26.49 -22.07
N ALA A 326 -9.73 26.45 -20.85
CA ALA A 326 -9.17 27.08 -19.66
C ALA A 326 -8.40 26.04 -18.82
N PRO A 327 -7.50 26.45 -17.91
CA PRO A 327 -6.93 25.54 -16.93
C PRO A 327 -8.01 24.98 -16.00
N HIS A 328 -7.96 23.68 -15.75
CA HIS A 328 -8.94 22.97 -14.92
C HIS A 328 -8.39 21.63 -14.44
N VAL A 329 -9.02 21.08 -13.41
CA VAL A 329 -8.84 19.69 -12.96
C VAL A 329 -9.93 18.83 -13.59
N GLU A 330 -9.62 17.61 -14.00
CA GLU A 330 -10.64 16.60 -14.31
C GLU A 330 -10.60 15.51 -13.26
N ILE A 331 -11.77 15.09 -12.79
CA ILE A 331 -11.94 13.94 -11.92
C ILE A 331 -12.63 12.84 -12.70
N TRP A 332 -12.01 11.67 -12.70
CA TRP A 332 -12.55 10.43 -13.23
C TRP A 332 -12.89 9.49 -12.08
N THR A 333 -14.11 8.97 -12.07
CA THR A 333 -14.52 7.90 -11.14
C THR A 333 -15.14 6.75 -11.91
N ALA A 334 -15.25 5.60 -11.25
CA ALA A 334 -16.01 4.47 -11.76
C ALA A 334 -17.22 4.20 -10.86
N ALA A 335 -18.23 3.55 -11.42
CA ALA A 335 -19.16 2.72 -10.68
C ALA A 335 -19.08 1.30 -11.25
N GLU A 336 -19.16 0.32 -10.37
CA GLU A 336 -19.29 -1.08 -10.76
C GLU A 336 -20.78 -1.46 -10.78
N GLY A 337 -21.18 -2.22 -11.80
CA GLY A 337 -22.46 -2.93 -11.77
C GLY A 337 -22.47 -3.99 -10.66
N GLU A 338 -23.64 -4.57 -10.37
CA GLU A 338 -23.74 -5.61 -9.34
C GLU A 338 -22.82 -6.80 -9.68
N LEU A 339 -21.83 -7.06 -8.81
CA LEU A 339 -20.83 -8.13 -8.94
C LEU A 339 -21.43 -9.55 -9.04
N PHE A 340 -22.73 -9.71 -8.77
CA PHE A 340 -23.38 -11.00 -8.53
C PHE A 340 -24.61 -11.30 -9.39
N ASP A 341 -25.06 -10.36 -10.22
CA ASP A 341 -26.22 -10.57 -11.12
C ASP A 341 -25.80 -10.99 -12.56
N GLY A 342 -24.50 -11.26 -12.78
CA GLY A 342 -23.92 -11.61 -14.07
C GLY A 342 -22.98 -12.83 -14.05
N ASP A 343 -22.50 -13.20 -15.23
CA ASP A 343 -21.49 -14.25 -15.41
C ASP A 343 -20.17 -13.80 -14.75
N ALA A 344 -19.77 -14.48 -13.67
CA ALA A 344 -18.52 -14.20 -12.95
C ALA A 344 -17.26 -14.28 -13.85
N SER A 345 -17.35 -14.93 -15.02
CA SER A 345 -16.29 -14.97 -16.02
C SER A 345 -16.17 -13.69 -16.88
N ALA A 346 -17.21 -12.85 -16.92
CA ALA A 346 -17.21 -11.58 -17.65
C ALA A 346 -16.69 -10.40 -16.81
N GLY A 347 -16.68 -10.53 -15.47
CA GLY A 347 -16.26 -9.46 -14.57
C GLY A 347 -17.27 -8.32 -14.39
N PRO A 348 -17.06 -7.39 -13.43
CA PRO A 348 -17.94 -6.24 -13.29
C PRO A 348 -17.82 -5.30 -14.49
N GLU A 349 -18.96 -4.92 -15.07
CA GLU A 349 -19.01 -3.81 -16.01
C GLU A 349 -18.72 -2.50 -15.26
N ARG A 350 -17.66 -1.78 -15.68
CA ARG A 350 -17.29 -0.48 -15.13
C ARG A 350 -17.84 0.65 -15.98
N SER A 351 -18.69 1.47 -15.38
CA SER A 351 -19.11 2.75 -15.95
C SER A 351 -18.18 3.85 -15.47
N TYR A 352 -17.56 4.58 -16.40
CA TYR A 352 -16.70 5.71 -16.08
C TYR A 352 -17.45 7.04 -16.17
N PHE A 353 -17.17 7.93 -15.22
CA PHE A 353 -17.72 9.28 -15.17
C PHE A 353 -16.57 10.29 -15.13
N GLN A 354 -16.77 11.43 -15.75
CA GLN A 354 -15.81 12.52 -15.79
C GLN A 354 -16.51 13.84 -15.46
N ILE A 355 -15.89 14.64 -14.60
CA ILE A 355 -16.24 16.02 -14.36
C ILE A 355 -15.00 16.92 -14.53
N GLY A 356 -15.21 18.16 -14.93
CA GLY A 356 -14.19 19.20 -14.95
C GLY A 356 -14.44 20.20 -13.82
N ILE A 357 -13.40 20.60 -13.11
CA ILE A 357 -13.41 21.62 -12.06
C ILE A 357 -12.50 22.77 -12.49
N THR A 358 -13.09 23.93 -12.76
CA THR A 358 -12.31 25.13 -13.07
C THR A 358 -11.63 25.67 -11.79
N LEU A 359 -10.58 26.47 -11.95
CA LEU A 359 -9.81 26.99 -10.81
C LEU A 359 -10.59 27.99 -9.93
N ASP A 360 -11.76 28.46 -10.36
CA ASP A 360 -12.71 29.24 -9.55
C ASP A 360 -13.77 28.35 -8.87
N GLY A 361 -13.69 27.03 -9.01
CA GLY A 361 -14.52 26.05 -8.30
C GLY A 361 -15.80 25.64 -9.02
N LYS A 362 -16.00 26.05 -10.28
CA LYS A 362 -17.18 25.63 -11.04
C LYS A 362 -17.04 24.18 -11.51
N VAL A 363 -18.08 23.39 -11.26
CA VAL A 363 -18.21 22.01 -11.75
C VAL A 363 -18.83 22.01 -13.15
N GLU A 364 -18.19 21.32 -14.08
CA GLU A 364 -18.63 21.10 -15.46
C GLU A 364 -18.77 19.59 -15.70
N THR A 365 -19.84 19.17 -16.38
CA THR A 365 -20.06 17.75 -16.69
C THR A 365 -19.25 17.33 -17.91
N GLY A 366 -18.50 16.23 -17.79
CA GLY A 366 -17.76 15.60 -18.89
C GLY A 366 -18.48 14.35 -19.41
N MET A 367 -17.72 13.26 -19.57
CA MET A 367 -18.25 11.93 -19.93
C MET A 367 -19.15 11.33 -18.84
N GLY A 368 -20.24 10.69 -19.27
CA GLY A 368 -21.17 10.00 -18.38
C GLY A 368 -22.10 10.93 -17.59
N LYS A 369 -23.09 10.36 -16.90
CA LYS A 369 -23.98 11.11 -16.01
C LYS A 369 -23.72 10.68 -14.58
N MET A 370 -22.90 11.46 -13.87
CA MET A 370 -22.58 11.18 -12.47
C MET A 370 -23.84 11.31 -11.60
N PRO A 371 -24.10 10.39 -10.64
CA PRO A 371 -25.29 10.44 -9.79
C PRO A 371 -25.34 11.69 -8.91
N SER A 372 -24.18 12.08 -8.36
CA SER A 372 -24.01 13.26 -7.50
C SER A 372 -22.75 14.03 -7.91
N LEU A 373 -22.83 15.35 -7.92
CA LEU A 373 -21.67 16.21 -8.17
C LEU A 373 -21.07 16.66 -6.82
N PRO A 374 -19.75 16.85 -6.73
CA PRO A 374 -19.15 17.37 -5.51
C PRO A 374 -19.52 18.84 -5.30
N SER A 375 -19.61 19.22 -4.03
CA SER A 375 -19.42 20.61 -3.65
C SER A 375 -17.95 20.99 -3.78
N VAL A 376 -17.67 22.25 -4.15
CA VAL A 376 -16.30 22.73 -4.32
C VAL A 376 -16.10 24.02 -3.53
N SER A 377 -15.05 24.05 -2.72
CA SER A 377 -14.52 25.27 -2.10
C SER A 377 -13.13 25.55 -2.64
N THR A 378 -12.79 26.84 -2.76
CA THR A 378 -11.53 27.26 -3.36
C THR A 378 -10.89 28.38 -2.56
N TRP A 379 -9.56 28.35 -2.44
CA TRP A 379 -8.80 29.44 -1.84
C TRP A 379 -7.42 29.59 -2.50
N PRO A 380 -6.88 30.82 -2.57
CA PRO A 380 -5.49 31.03 -2.90
C PRO A 380 -4.60 30.64 -1.71
N GLY A 381 -3.37 30.25 -1.98
CA GLY A 381 -2.38 29.94 -0.95
C GLY A 381 -0.95 30.11 -1.44
N LYS A 382 0.00 29.72 -0.58
CA LYS A 382 1.42 29.61 -0.90
C LYS A 382 1.91 28.19 -0.67
N ASP A 383 2.67 27.65 -1.62
CA ASP A 383 3.38 26.38 -1.41
C ASP A 383 4.57 26.58 -0.44
N GLU A 384 5.23 25.48 -0.09
CA GLU A 384 6.42 25.45 0.77
C GLU A 384 7.62 26.22 0.20
N LEU A 385 7.59 26.60 -1.08
CA LEU A 385 8.60 27.40 -1.76
C LEU A 385 8.17 28.87 -1.94
N GLY A 386 6.97 29.25 -1.47
CA GLY A 386 6.42 30.60 -1.55
C GLY A 386 5.76 30.96 -2.90
N HIS A 387 5.53 29.99 -3.79
CA HIS A 387 4.81 30.21 -5.03
C HIS A 387 3.31 30.34 -4.81
N ASP A 388 2.64 31.10 -5.66
CA ASP A 388 1.17 31.17 -5.67
C ASP A 388 0.57 29.83 -6.10
N VAL A 389 -0.40 29.37 -5.33
CA VAL A 389 -1.19 28.17 -5.63
C VAL A 389 -2.68 28.44 -5.48
N THR A 390 -3.48 27.69 -6.23
CA THR A 390 -4.92 27.56 -6.03
C THR A 390 -5.19 26.23 -5.35
N VAL A 391 -5.94 26.23 -4.25
CA VAL A 391 -6.38 25.01 -3.58
C VAL A 391 -7.88 24.82 -3.85
N LEU A 392 -8.26 23.58 -4.16
CA LEU A 392 -9.62 23.12 -4.38
C LEU A 392 -9.91 21.99 -3.38
N ARG A 393 -10.98 22.12 -2.60
CA ARG A 393 -11.56 21.00 -1.85
C ARG A 393 -12.84 20.54 -2.53
N LEU A 394 -12.90 19.26 -2.85
CA LEU A 394 -14.04 18.61 -3.50
C LEU A 394 -14.66 17.65 -2.50
N ALA A 395 -15.94 17.79 -2.18
CA ALA A 395 -16.64 16.91 -1.24
C ALA A 395 -17.96 16.41 -1.83
N TRP A 396 -18.12 15.08 -1.87
CA TRP A 396 -19.34 14.39 -2.27
C TRP A 396 -20.21 14.10 -1.05
N GLU A 397 -21.53 14.06 -1.24
CA GLU A 397 -22.45 13.60 -0.20
C GLU A 397 -22.40 12.07 -0.03
N ASP A 398 -22.19 11.35 -1.13
CA ASP A 398 -22.09 9.88 -1.16
C ASP A 398 -20.73 9.41 -0.61
N GLU A 399 -20.77 8.58 0.43
CA GLU A 399 -19.58 8.02 1.10
C GLU A 399 -18.79 7.05 0.22
N ALA A 400 -19.43 6.50 -0.82
CA ALA A 400 -18.83 5.58 -1.77
C ALA A 400 -18.30 6.27 -3.05
N ALA A 401 -18.37 7.60 -3.16
CA ALA A 401 -18.12 8.33 -4.40
C ALA A 401 -16.73 8.06 -5.03
N LEU A 402 -15.71 7.75 -4.21
CA LEU A 402 -14.34 7.50 -4.66
C LEU A 402 -13.88 6.04 -4.44
N VAL A 403 -14.75 5.15 -3.93
CA VAL A 403 -14.38 3.78 -3.52
C VAL A 403 -13.96 2.93 -4.72
N TYR A 404 -14.63 3.08 -5.86
CA TYR A 404 -14.36 2.30 -7.09
C TYR A 404 -13.20 2.84 -7.93
N GLY A 405 -12.42 3.77 -7.38
CA GLY A 405 -11.20 4.28 -7.98
C GLY A 405 -11.31 5.72 -8.47
N VAL A 406 -10.16 6.41 -8.45
CA VAL A 406 -10.05 7.84 -8.72
C VAL A 406 -8.94 8.15 -9.72
N GLY A 407 -9.32 8.87 -10.77
CA GLY A 407 -8.40 9.51 -11.70
C GLY A 407 -8.44 11.02 -11.49
N VAL A 408 -7.28 11.64 -11.34
CA VAL A 408 -7.11 13.09 -11.22
C VAL A 408 -6.22 13.55 -12.36
N VAL A 409 -6.72 14.50 -13.14
CA VAL A 409 -6.02 15.07 -14.30
C VAL A 409 -5.88 16.57 -14.09
N TYR A 410 -4.69 17.12 -14.35
CA TYR A 410 -4.55 18.56 -14.56
C TYR A 410 -4.47 18.89 -16.03
N SER A 411 -5.38 19.75 -16.50
CA SER A 411 -5.36 20.32 -17.84
C SER A 411 -4.74 21.70 -17.82
N GLN A 412 -3.51 21.79 -18.32
CA GLN A 412 -2.86 23.09 -18.49
C GLN A 412 -3.21 23.68 -19.85
N ALA A 413 -3.57 24.96 -19.84
CA ALA A 413 -3.94 25.71 -21.04
C ALA A 413 -2.96 26.86 -21.32
N LYS A 414 -2.86 27.25 -22.58
CA LYS A 414 -2.14 28.44 -23.05
C LYS A 414 -2.85 28.99 -24.29
N ASP A 415 -3.00 30.30 -24.36
CA ASP A 415 -3.64 31.01 -25.49
C ASP A 415 -5.06 30.49 -25.83
N GLY A 416 -5.82 30.09 -24.82
CA GLY A 416 -7.18 29.56 -24.97
C GLY A 416 -7.24 28.21 -25.69
N LYS A 417 -6.20 27.38 -25.53
CA LYS A 417 -6.10 26.00 -25.99
C LYS A 417 -5.55 25.12 -24.87
N GLN A 418 -6.10 23.91 -24.74
CA GLN A 418 -5.49 22.85 -23.95
C GLN A 418 -4.14 22.49 -24.57
N GLN A 419 -3.08 22.59 -23.78
CA GLN A 419 -1.72 22.31 -24.25
C GLN A 419 -1.27 20.91 -23.85
N ARG A 420 -1.67 20.48 -22.66
CA ARG A 420 -1.22 19.24 -22.05
C ARG A 420 -2.14 18.79 -20.92
N LEU A 421 -2.14 17.48 -20.71
CA LEU A 421 -2.86 16.82 -19.63
C LEU A 421 -1.88 15.90 -18.88
N VAL A 422 -1.79 16.05 -17.57
CA VAL A 422 -1.04 15.13 -16.69
C VAL A 422 -2.01 14.43 -15.75
N SER A 423 -1.85 13.12 -15.56
CA SER A 423 -2.81 12.25 -14.87
C SER A 423 -2.13 11.24 -13.94
N ASN A 424 -2.78 10.87 -12.84
CA ASN A 424 -2.36 9.71 -12.03
C ASN A 424 -2.76 8.37 -12.67
N ALA A 425 -3.80 8.38 -13.50
CA ALA A 425 -4.39 7.21 -14.12
C ALA A 425 -4.07 7.14 -15.63
N PRO A 426 -3.89 5.94 -16.20
CA PRO A 426 -3.64 5.77 -17.62
C PRO A 426 -4.92 6.02 -18.40
N ILE A 427 -5.00 7.15 -19.12
CA ILE A 427 -6.15 7.52 -19.93
C ILE A 427 -5.76 7.50 -21.40
N GLN A 428 -6.49 6.73 -22.20
CA GLN A 428 -6.28 6.63 -23.64
C GLN A 428 -7.59 6.91 -24.38
N LYS A 429 -7.53 7.79 -25.38
CA LYS A 429 -8.71 8.16 -26.21
C LYS A 429 -9.93 8.57 -25.36
N ASN A 430 -9.69 9.34 -24.30
CA ASN A 430 -10.71 9.81 -23.36
C ASN A 430 -11.44 8.67 -22.60
N LYS A 431 -10.74 7.57 -22.33
CA LYS A 431 -11.22 6.47 -21.51
C LYS A 431 -10.10 6.02 -20.56
N PRO A 432 -10.33 5.93 -19.25
CA PRO A 432 -9.39 5.29 -18.34
C PRO A 432 -9.20 3.82 -18.70
N LEU A 433 -7.95 3.35 -18.73
CA LEU A 433 -7.65 1.93 -18.78
C LEU A 433 -7.82 1.29 -17.40
N PHE A 434 -7.54 2.07 -16.35
CA PHE A 434 -7.60 1.68 -14.96
C PHE A 434 -7.73 2.93 -14.09
N LEU A 435 -8.56 2.86 -13.05
CA LEU A 435 -8.62 3.86 -11.98
C LEU A 435 -8.16 3.19 -10.69
N PRO A 436 -7.09 3.68 -10.04
CA PRO A 436 -6.62 3.11 -8.79
C PRO A 436 -7.55 3.46 -7.63
N GLY A 437 -7.67 2.54 -6.67
CA GLY A 437 -8.18 2.89 -5.35
C GLY A 437 -7.27 3.92 -4.67
N MET A 438 -7.79 4.57 -3.62
CA MET A 438 -6.97 5.44 -2.78
C MET A 438 -6.15 4.60 -1.80
N TRP A 439 -4.96 5.07 -1.46
CA TRP A 439 -4.04 4.40 -0.55
C TRP A 439 -4.17 5.00 0.85
N HIS A 440 -4.47 4.17 1.85
CA HIS A 440 -4.52 4.61 3.25
C HIS A 440 -3.10 4.82 3.79
N ASN A 441 -2.65 6.08 3.84
CA ASN A 441 -1.35 6.50 4.33
C ASN A 441 -1.43 6.95 5.80
N SER A 442 -2.19 6.22 6.63
CA SER A 442 -2.18 6.45 8.07
C SER A 442 -0.88 5.96 8.70
N ALA A 443 -0.68 6.35 9.96
CA ALA A 443 0.34 5.74 10.80
C ALA A 443 0.07 4.24 10.93
N ASP A 444 1.14 3.46 10.91
CA ASP A 444 1.05 2.03 11.16
C ASP A 444 0.75 1.76 12.63
N GLU A 445 -0.01 0.71 12.94
CA GLU A 445 -0.40 0.34 14.31
C GLU A 445 0.81 0.03 15.21
N SER A 446 1.98 -0.28 14.62
CA SER A 446 3.23 -0.41 15.36
C SER A 446 3.71 0.88 16.03
N GLY A 447 3.25 2.05 15.54
CA GLY A 447 3.81 3.35 15.90
C GLY A 447 5.21 3.59 15.32
N VAL A 448 5.72 2.70 14.47
CA VAL A 448 6.98 2.90 13.76
C VAL A 448 6.80 4.06 12.76
N PRO A 449 7.72 5.04 12.72
CA PRO A 449 7.65 6.11 11.73
C PRO A 449 7.63 5.56 10.29
N GLY A 450 6.54 5.79 9.58
CA GLY A 450 6.50 5.79 8.11
C GLY A 450 6.80 7.19 7.59
N GLY A 451 7.13 7.35 6.30
CA GLY A 451 7.43 8.68 5.75
C GLY A 451 6.42 9.74 6.19
N VAL A 452 6.93 10.83 6.75
CA VAL A 452 6.11 11.93 7.22
C VAL A 452 6.09 12.97 6.11
N CYS A 453 4.91 13.41 5.72
CA CYS A 453 4.75 14.61 4.91
C CYS A 453 4.34 15.78 5.82
N GLU A 454 4.63 17.00 5.38
CA GLU A 454 4.31 18.20 6.12
C GLU A 454 3.34 19.05 5.29
N PHE A 455 2.18 19.36 5.89
CA PHE A 455 1.27 20.38 5.39
C PHE A 455 1.88 21.78 5.61
N SER A 456 1.52 22.74 4.76
CA SER A 456 1.93 24.15 4.90
C SER A 456 0.72 25.08 5.01
N GLY A 457 0.96 26.35 5.36
CA GLY A 457 -0.08 27.37 5.56
C GLY A 457 -0.28 27.77 7.03
N GLU A 458 -1.22 28.68 7.32
CA GLU A 458 -1.61 29.04 8.69
C GLU A 458 -2.37 27.87 9.33
N SER A 459 -1.65 26.81 9.71
CA SER A 459 -2.20 25.73 10.52
C SER A 459 -2.25 26.19 11.98
N HIS A 460 -3.46 26.40 12.49
CA HIS A 460 -3.69 26.04 13.89
C HIS A 460 -3.33 24.56 14.00
N GLN A 461 -2.46 24.22 14.94
CA GLN A 461 -2.04 22.83 15.22
C GLN A 461 -3.20 21.88 15.01
N LEU A 462 -3.07 21.01 14.02
CA LEU A 462 -3.91 19.82 13.93
C LEU A 462 -3.53 18.97 15.14
N ASP A 463 -4.49 18.64 16.00
CA ASP A 463 -4.37 17.44 16.84
C ASP A 463 -4.42 16.26 15.86
N LEU A 464 -3.24 15.86 15.36
CA LEU A 464 -3.02 14.65 14.60
C LEU A 464 -2.93 13.46 15.56
#